data_AF-A0A2G0E6U0-F1
#
_entry.id   AF-A0A2G0E6U0-F1
#
_cell.length_a   1.000
_cell.length_b   1.000
_cell.length_c   1.000
_cell.angle_alpha   90.00
_cell.angle_beta   90.00
_cell.angle_gamma   90.00
#
_symmetry.space_group_name_H-M   'P 1'
#
loop_
_entity.id
_entity.type
_entity.pdbx_description
1 polymer ?
#
loop_
_entity_poly.entity_id
_entity_poly.type
_entity_poly.pdbx_seq_one_letter_code
_entity_poly.pdbx_strand_id
1 'polypeptide(L)'
;VYGPAIDMGLVGSESRVSDYATTWQEGENAGEKIVNATNEGSNTFQTVRESLEWSNNIPAYHLYQDVLNSGGSKQYAYEHYLAKMNYPANDNWGVESAPLGTVDVTTLQQTNGFQALANGGVYEEGYIIDSITDNAGNVIYKHESNSVRIYSEATASIMNDMMRSVINEKITTPFKDVISSLNGNLGKADWVGK
;
A
#
# COMPACT_ATOMS: atom_id res chain seq x y z
N VAL A 1 -5.80 0.34 -0.95
CA VAL A 1 -6.31 1.45 -1.78
C VAL A 1 -5.73 1.38 -3.19
N TYR A 2 -4.57 1.99 -3.44
CA TYR A 2 -3.98 2.19 -4.77
C TYR A 2 -3.68 0.91 -5.54
N GLY A 3 -2.97 -0.03 -4.92
CA GLY A 3 -2.65 -1.34 -5.53
C GLY A 3 -3.88 -2.06 -6.05
N PRO A 4 -4.88 -2.36 -5.20
CA PRO A 4 -6.14 -2.95 -5.64
C PRO A 4 -6.88 -2.16 -6.74
N ALA A 5 -6.93 -0.82 -6.65
CA ALA A 5 -7.61 0.00 -7.64
C ALA A 5 -6.97 -0.09 -9.04
N ILE A 6 -5.64 -0.13 -9.09
CA ILE A 6 -4.87 -0.31 -10.33
C ILE A 6 -5.00 -1.75 -10.85
N ASP A 7 -4.92 -2.75 -9.97
CA ASP A 7 -5.01 -4.17 -10.36
C ASP A 7 -6.37 -4.55 -10.93
N MET A 8 -7.44 -3.92 -10.42
CA MET A 8 -8.79 -4.04 -10.95
C MET A 8 -8.99 -3.27 -12.27
N GLY A 9 -8.02 -2.47 -12.70
CA GLY A 9 -8.11 -1.64 -13.90
C GLY A 9 -9.05 -0.44 -13.76
N LEU A 10 -9.39 -0.03 -12.53
CA LEU A 10 -10.26 1.12 -12.28
C LEU A 10 -9.56 2.44 -12.62
N VAL A 11 -8.25 2.50 -12.34
CA VAL A 11 -7.43 3.69 -12.52
C VAL A 11 -6.01 3.33 -12.97
N GLY A 12 -5.35 4.27 -13.64
CA GLY A 12 -3.90 4.29 -13.81
C GLY A 12 -3.26 5.39 -12.93
N SER A 13 -1.93 5.49 -12.96
CA SER A 13 -1.18 6.48 -12.16
C SER A 13 -1.60 7.94 -12.43
N GLU A 14 -1.98 8.26 -13.67
CA GLU A 14 -2.38 9.62 -14.08
C GLU A 14 -3.90 9.80 -14.18
N SER A 15 -4.69 8.79 -13.80
CA SER A 15 -6.14 8.96 -13.66
C SER A 15 -6.45 10.06 -12.64
N ARG A 16 -7.55 10.77 -12.87
CA ARG A 16 -7.96 11.92 -12.03
C ARG A 16 -8.94 11.46 -10.97
N VAL A 17 -8.72 11.87 -9.74
CA VAL A 17 -9.55 11.59 -8.56
C VAL A 17 -9.89 12.91 -7.86
N SER A 18 -11.11 13.01 -7.33
CA SER A 18 -11.61 14.22 -6.66
C SER A 18 -10.86 14.50 -5.37
N ASP A 19 -10.48 15.76 -5.16
CA ASP A 19 -10.02 16.31 -3.87
C ASP A 19 -10.88 17.52 -3.46
N TYR A 20 -12.16 17.50 -3.84
CA TYR A 20 -13.15 18.47 -3.34
C TYR A 20 -13.64 18.07 -1.95
N ALA A 21 -14.00 19.06 -1.14
CA ALA A 21 -14.56 18.84 0.19
C ALA A 21 -15.71 17.82 0.16
N THR A 22 -15.64 16.84 1.04
CA THR A 22 -16.62 15.76 1.16
C THR A 22 -16.83 15.38 2.63
N THR A 23 -17.81 14.53 2.89
CA THR A 23 -18.16 14.06 4.23
C THR A 23 -18.19 12.54 4.28
N TRP A 24 -18.02 11.98 5.48
CA TRP A 24 -18.32 10.57 5.74
C TRP A 24 -19.80 10.29 5.44
N GLN A 25 -20.08 9.12 4.88
CA GLN A 25 -21.42 8.69 4.49
C GLN A 25 -22.02 7.67 5.46
N GLU A 26 -21.17 6.99 6.23
CA GLU A 26 -21.56 5.91 7.14
C GLU A 26 -20.95 6.10 8.55
N GLY A 27 -21.47 5.35 9.52
CA GLY A 27 -20.96 5.33 10.90
C GLY A 27 -21.41 6.52 11.75
N GLU A 28 -20.84 6.63 12.95
CA GLU A 28 -21.22 7.66 13.94
C GLU A 28 -20.85 9.08 13.49
N ASN A 29 -19.84 9.21 12.63
CA ASN A 29 -19.33 10.48 12.10
C ASN A 29 -19.97 10.84 10.74
N ALA A 30 -21.04 10.17 10.31
CA ALA A 30 -21.72 10.49 9.07
C ALA A 30 -22.11 11.97 9.01
N GLY A 31 -21.76 12.64 7.91
CA GLY A 31 -21.94 14.09 7.73
C GLY A 31 -20.80 14.96 8.25
N GLU A 32 -19.85 14.42 9.02
CA GLU A 32 -18.61 15.13 9.35
C GLU A 32 -17.67 15.18 8.15
N LYS A 33 -16.86 16.24 8.07
CA LYS A 33 -15.93 16.46 6.96
C LYS A 33 -14.80 15.44 6.97
N ILE A 34 -14.44 14.95 5.78
CA ILE A 34 -13.14 14.33 5.53
C ILE A 34 -12.15 15.44 5.22
N VAL A 35 -11.00 15.46 5.90
CA VAL A 35 -9.98 16.50 5.72
C VAL A 35 -8.64 15.88 5.35
N ASN A 36 -7.87 16.58 4.52
CA ASN A 36 -6.46 16.31 4.31
C ASN A 36 -5.66 16.90 5.48
N ALA A 37 -4.39 16.51 5.62
CA ALA A 37 -3.54 16.98 6.72
C ALA A 37 -3.39 18.51 6.79
N THR A 38 -3.51 19.21 5.66
CA THR A 38 -3.24 20.64 5.54
C THR A 38 -4.42 21.48 5.03
N ASN A 39 -5.53 20.85 4.63
CA ASN A 39 -6.69 21.53 4.03
C ASN A 39 -7.95 20.66 4.09
N GLU A 40 -9.12 21.25 3.83
CA GLU A 40 -10.41 20.56 3.73
C GLU A 40 -10.76 20.13 2.29
N GLY A 41 -9.74 19.89 1.47
CA GLY A 41 -9.84 19.68 0.02
C GLY A 41 -9.21 20.83 -0.77
N SER A 42 -8.53 20.51 -1.87
CA SER A 42 -7.84 21.48 -2.74
C SER A 42 -8.75 22.12 -3.81
N ASN A 43 -10.05 21.81 -3.82
CA ASN A 43 -11.02 22.29 -4.82
C ASN A 43 -10.62 21.97 -6.27
N THR A 44 -9.94 20.84 -6.47
CA THR A 44 -9.53 20.34 -7.78
C THR A 44 -9.55 18.81 -7.79
N PHE A 45 -9.34 18.24 -8.97
CA PHE A 45 -8.93 16.85 -9.12
C PHE A 45 -7.40 16.76 -9.01
N GLN A 46 -6.92 15.70 -8.39
CA GLN A 46 -5.52 15.30 -8.37
C GLN A 46 -5.31 14.07 -9.25
N THR A 47 -4.08 13.83 -9.71
CA THR A 47 -3.77 12.50 -10.25
C THR A 47 -3.65 11.49 -9.12
N VAL A 48 -3.84 10.19 -9.42
CA VAL A 48 -3.64 9.11 -8.45
C VAL A 48 -2.20 9.10 -7.90
N ARG A 49 -1.22 9.46 -8.72
CA ARG A 49 0.17 9.67 -8.30
C ARG A 49 0.27 10.84 -7.30
N GLU A 50 -0.23 12.01 -7.67
CA GLU A 50 -0.18 13.20 -6.82
C GLU A 50 -0.86 12.96 -5.47
N SER A 51 -2.01 12.28 -5.46
CA SER A 51 -2.70 11.98 -4.20
C SER A 51 -1.87 11.08 -3.28
N LEU A 52 -1.07 10.16 -3.83
CA LEU A 52 -0.15 9.33 -3.06
C LEU A 52 1.08 10.12 -2.59
N GLU A 53 1.66 10.99 -3.43
CA GLU A 53 2.79 11.85 -3.07
C GLU A 53 2.47 12.74 -1.85
N TRP A 54 1.26 13.32 -1.84
CA TRP A 54 0.75 14.16 -0.76
C TRP A 54 0.12 13.37 0.39
N SER A 55 -0.14 12.07 0.21
CA SER A 55 -0.90 11.24 1.15
C SER A 55 -2.26 11.87 1.51
N ASN A 56 -2.97 12.42 0.51
CA ASN A 56 -4.25 13.08 0.73
C ASN A 56 -5.37 12.07 1.02
N ASN A 57 -6.18 12.37 2.02
CA ASN A 57 -7.22 11.49 2.54
C ASN A 57 -8.45 11.43 1.63
N ILE A 58 -8.90 12.57 1.08
CA ILE A 58 -10.12 12.64 0.28
C ILE A 58 -10.00 11.80 -1.02
N PRO A 59 -8.91 11.87 -1.79
CA PRO A 59 -8.75 11.02 -2.96
C PRO A 59 -8.59 9.54 -2.60
N ALA A 60 -7.84 9.23 -1.53
CA ALA A 60 -7.66 7.86 -1.05
C ALA A 60 -9.00 7.25 -0.63
N TYR A 61 -9.86 8.04 0.02
CA TYR A 61 -11.24 7.70 0.34
C TYR A 61 -12.03 7.33 -0.92
N HIS A 62 -12.09 8.21 -1.91
CA HIS A 62 -12.85 7.97 -3.15
C HIS A 62 -12.39 6.70 -3.88
N LEU A 63 -11.07 6.54 -4.06
CA LEU A 63 -10.51 5.34 -4.70
C LEU A 63 -10.87 4.08 -3.92
N TYR A 64 -10.86 4.13 -2.59
CA TYR A 64 -11.23 2.97 -1.80
C TYR A 64 -12.69 2.60 -1.94
N GLN A 65 -13.59 3.59 -1.93
CA GLN A 65 -15.01 3.35 -2.19
C GLN A 65 -15.22 2.74 -3.58
N ASP A 66 -14.50 3.19 -4.60
CA ASP A 66 -14.56 2.60 -5.94
C ASP A 66 -14.10 1.12 -5.96
N VAL A 67 -13.03 0.78 -5.22
CA VAL A 67 -12.59 -0.61 -5.03
C VAL A 67 -13.68 -1.46 -4.39
N LEU A 68 -14.28 -1.00 -3.29
CA LEU A 68 -15.32 -1.75 -2.58
C LEU A 68 -16.58 -1.92 -3.44
N ASN A 69 -17.02 -0.85 -4.09
CA ASN A 69 -18.21 -0.84 -4.93
C ASN A 69 -18.05 -1.73 -6.16
N SER A 70 -16.92 -1.65 -6.86
CA SER A 70 -16.64 -2.49 -8.03
C SER A 70 -16.40 -3.96 -7.63
N GLY A 71 -15.78 -4.18 -6.46
CA GLY A 71 -15.53 -5.52 -5.92
C GLY A 71 -16.76 -6.22 -5.36
N GLY A 72 -17.84 -5.47 -5.07
CA GLY A 72 -19.10 -6.01 -4.56
C GLY A 72 -19.05 -6.50 -3.10
N SER A 73 -18.00 -6.17 -2.36
CA SER A 73 -17.81 -6.53 -0.95
C SER A 73 -17.15 -5.38 -0.20
N LYS A 74 -17.67 -5.06 0.99
CA LYS A 74 -16.99 -4.11 1.90
C LYS A 74 -15.63 -4.63 2.34
N GLN A 75 -15.40 -5.94 2.31
CA GLN A 75 -14.13 -6.58 2.67
C GLN A 75 -13.26 -6.91 1.45
N TYR A 76 -13.61 -6.45 0.24
CA TYR A 76 -12.97 -6.88 -1.00
C TYR A 76 -11.44 -6.74 -0.98
N ALA A 77 -10.93 -5.60 -0.52
CA ALA A 77 -9.48 -5.38 -0.46
C ALA A 77 -8.79 -6.36 0.51
N TYR A 78 -9.44 -6.71 1.62
CA TYR A 78 -8.94 -7.71 2.55
C TYR A 78 -8.97 -9.11 1.94
N GLU A 79 -10.15 -9.55 1.50
CA GLU A 79 -10.41 -10.89 0.99
C GLU A 79 -9.53 -11.25 -0.21
N HIS A 80 -9.29 -10.28 -1.10
CA HIS A 80 -8.60 -10.54 -2.36
C HIS A 80 -7.11 -10.19 -2.36
N TYR A 81 -6.62 -9.38 -1.41
CA TYR A 81 -5.22 -8.95 -1.36
C TYR A 81 -4.58 -9.15 0.02
N LEU A 82 -5.11 -8.51 1.07
CA LEU A 82 -4.43 -8.48 2.38
C LEU A 82 -4.41 -9.87 3.06
N ALA A 83 -5.51 -10.62 2.99
CA ALA A 83 -5.60 -11.96 3.56
C ALA A 83 -4.58 -12.92 2.94
N LYS A 84 -4.34 -12.81 1.63
CA LYS A 84 -3.33 -13.60 0.90
C LYS A 84 -1.88 -13.22 1.24
N MET A 85 -1.67 -12.07 1.87
CA MET A 85 -0.39 -11.60 2.39
C MET A 85 -0.25 -11.80 3.91
N ASN A 86 -1.08 -12.67 4.50
CA ASN A 86 -1.12 -12.97 5.94
C ASN A 86 -1.38 -11.75 6.85
N TYR A 87 -2.12 -10.74 6.38
CA TYR A 87 -2.67 -9.71 7.27
C TYR A 87 -3.79 -10.27 8.13
N PRO A 88 -3.95 -9.80 9.38
CA PRO A 88 -4.93 -10.33 10.31
C PRO A 88 -6.35 -10.02 9.82
N ALA A 89 -7.27 -10.96 10.03
CA ALA A 89 -8.70 -10.70 9.85
C ALA A 89 -9.15 -9.58 10.79
N ASN A 90 -9.82 -8.58 10.23
CA ASN A 90 -10.34 -7.44 10.98
C ASN A 90 -11.48 -6.78 10.21
N ASP A 91 -12.61 -6.54 10.87
CA ASP A 91 -13.76 -5.88 10.26
C ASP A 91 -13.45 -4.42 9.83
N ASN A 92 -12.47 -3.79 10.49
CA ASN A 92 -12.01 -2.43 10.16
C ASN A 92 -11.29 -2.35 8.81
N TRP A 93 -10.99 -3.45 8.13
CA TRP A 93 -10.57 -3.37 6.73
C TRP A 93 -11.70 -2.90 5.82
N GLY A 94 -12.96 -3.14 6.17
CA GLY A 94 -14.10 -2.81 5.32
C GLY A 94 -14.90 -1.57 5.70
N VAL A 95 -14.43 -0.82 6.69
CA VAL A 95 -15.10 0.44 7.09
C VAL A 95 -14.72 1.57 6.15
N GLU A 96 -15.58 2.59 6.11
CA GLU A 96 -15.42 3.75 5.23
C GLU A 96 -14.06 4.46 5.39
N SER A 97 -13.55 4.52 6.62
CA SER A 97 -12.27 5.15 6.98
C SER A 97 -11.04 4.25 6.89
N ALA A 98 -11.20 2.97 6.49
CA ALA A 98 -10.08 2.05 6.26
C ALA A 98 -8.91 2.59 5.41
N PRO A 99 -9.10 3.41 4.35
CA PRO A 99 -7.99 3.95 3.57
C PRO A 99 -7.03 4.84 4.39
N LEU A 100 -7.43 5.27 5.58
CA LEU A 100 -6.65 6.13 6.48
C LEU A 100 -5.90 5.33 7.56
N GLY A 101 -5.93 3.99 7.53
CA GLY A 101 -5.13 3.13 8.42
C GLY A 101 -5.79 2.82 9.76
N THR A 102 -6.98 2.20 9.73
CA THR A 102 -7.79 1.84 10.91
C THR A 102 -7.39 0.53 11.60
N VAL A 103 -6.43 -0.21 11.05
CA VAL A 103 -6.01 -1.53 11.53
C VAL A 103 -4.55 -1.50 11.92
N ASP A 104 -4.27 -1.84 13.18
CA ASP A 104 -2.91 -2.01 13.67
C ASP A 104 -2.25 -3.24 13.05
N VAL A 105 -1.01 -3.06 12.59
CA VAL A 105 -0.20 -4.09 11.97
C VAL A 105 1.25 -4.00 12.46
N THR A 106 1.93 -5.12 12.47
CA THR A 106 3.34 -5.19 12.88
C THR A 106 4.27 -4.72 11.76
N THR A 107 5.47 -4.28 12.13
CA THR A 107 6.54 -3.95 11.16
C THR A 107 6.85 -5.11 10.23
N LEU A 108 6.78 -6.35 10.73
CA LEU A 108 6.99 -7.57 9.93
C LEU A 108 5.93 -7.71 8.84
N GLN A 109 4.65 -7.56 9.19
CA GLN A 109 3.54 -7.63 8.23
C GLN A 109 3.66 -6.56 7.15
N GLN A 110 3.97 -5.32 7.54
CA GLN A 110 4.17 -4.23 6.58
C GLN A 110 5.36 -4.49 5.66
N THR A 111 6.49 -4.95 6.22
CA THR A 111 7.69 -5.29 5.44
C THR A 111 7.38 -6.36 4.39
N ASN A 112 6.68 -7.42 4.78
CA ASN A 112 6.26 -8.48 3.85
C ASN A 112 5.23 -7.98 2.82
N GLY A 113 4.31 -7.09 3.20
CA GLY A 113 3.36 -6.48 2.26
C GLY A 113 4.05 -5.65 1.18
N PHE A 114 4.99 -4.78 1.56
CA PHE A 114 5.80 -4.01 0.60
C PHE A 114 6.73 -4.90 -0.23
N GLN A 115 7.22 -6.01 0.34
CA GLN A 115 8.01 -7.00 -0.40
C GLN A 115 7.25 -7.54 -1.61
N ALA A 116 5.94 -7.77 -1.51
CA ALA A 116 5.15 -8.25 -2.64
C ALA A 116 5.23 -7.31 -3.85
N LEU A 117 5.18 -5.99 -3.63
CA LEU A 117 5.35 -4.98 -4.69
C LEU A 117 6.78 -4.97 -5.23
N ALA A 118 7.78 -5.02 -4.35
CA ALA A 118 9.18 -5.10 -4.73
C ALA A 118 9.53 -6.37 -5.54
N ASN A 119 8.73 -7.41 -5.38
CA ASN A 119 8.92 -8.72 -6.01
C ASN A 119 7.93 -8.98 -7.16
N GLY A 120 7.60 -7.94 -7.95
CA GLY A 120 6.79 -8.07 -9.15
C GLY A 120 5.34 -8.54 -8.89
N GLY A 121 4.82 -8.24 -7.70
CA GLY A 121 3.48 -8.62 -7.26
C GLY A 121 3.38 -10.00 -6.61
N VAL A 122 4.51 -10.67 -6.35
CA VAL A 122 4.57 -11.99 -5.71
C VAL A 122 4.98 -11.86 -4.25
N TYR A 123 4.07 -12.20 -3.36
CA TYR A 123 4.30 -12.27 -1.92
C TYR A 123 5.06 -13.55 -1.56
N GLU A 124 6.07 -13.39 -0.72
CA GLU A 124 6.76 -14.49 -0.04
C GLU A 124 6.71 -14.20 1.46
N GLU A 125 6.25 -15.16 2.26
CA GLU A 125 6.24 -14.97 3.71
C GLU A 125 7.68 -14.89 4.24
N GLY A 126 7.99 -13.81 4.95
CA GLY A 126 9.31 -13.62 5.54
C GLY A 126 9.65 -14.71 6.56
N TYR A 127 10.83 -15.32 6.42
CA TYR A 127 11.35 -16.36 7.29
C TYR A 127 12.79 -16.07 7.73
N ILE A 128 13.23 -16.69 8.83
CA ILE A 128 14.59 -16.53 9.38
C ILE A 128 15.38 -17.84 9.32
N ILE A 129 14.72 -18.99 9.48
CA ILE A 129 15.38 -20.29 9.52
C ILE A 129 15.31 -20.93 8.14
N ASP A 130 16.44 -21.07 7.46
CA ASP A 130 16.51 -21.73 6.14
C ASP A 130 16.62 -23.26 6.28
N SER A 131 17.42 -23.76 7.22
CA SER A 131 17.52 -25.18 7.52
C SER A 131 17.97 -25.43 8.96
N ILE A 132 17.57 -26.57 9.52
CA ILE A 132 18.09 -27.09 10.79
C ILE A 132 18.70 -28.46 10.54
N THR A 133 19.93 -28.67 10.98
CA THR A 133 20.63 -29.96 10.91
C THR A 133 21.02 -30.46 12.29
N ASP A 134 21.02 -31.78 12.50
CA ASP A 134 21.54 -32.39 13.73
C ASP A 134 23.08 -32.50 13.74
N ASN A 135 23.64 -32.98 14.85
CA ASN A 135 25.09 -33.18 15.01
C ASN A 135 25.68 -34.26 14.08
N ALA A 136 24.84 -35.10 13.49
CA ALA A 136 25.24 -36.11 12.51
C ALA A 136 25.14 -35.61 11.06
N GLY A 137 24.65 -34.39 10.85
CA GLY A 137 24.47 -33.76 9.54
C GLY A 137 23.13 -34.05 8.87
N ASN A 138 22.17 -34.67 9.55
CA ASN A 138 20.84 -34.92 8.99
C ASN A 138 19.99 -33.65 9.02
N VAL A 139 19.32 -33.32 7.91
CA VAL A 139 18.40 -32.18 7.83
C VAL A 139 17.08 -32.53 8.55
N ILE A 140 16.77 -31.78 9.61
CA ILE A 140 15.53 -31.90 10.39
C ILE A 140 14.43 -30.99 9.82
N TYR A 141 14.84 -29.85 9.29
CA TYR A 141 13.94 -28.85 8.71
C TYR A 141 14.65 -28.16 7.55
N LYS A 142 13.89 -27.87 6.50
CA LYS A 142 14.28 -27.00 5.38
C LYS A 142 13.09 -26.12 5.06
N HIS A 143 13.30 -24.82 4.91
CA HIS A 143 12.24 -23.91 4.51
C HIS A 143 11.74 -24.26 3.10
N GLU A 144 10.43 -24.35 2.95
CA GLU A 144 9.75 -24.53 1.68
C GLU A 144 9.01 -23.24 1.31
N SER A 145 9.35 -22.71 0.14
CA SER A 145 8.73 -21.49 -0.38
C SER A 145 7.27 -21.75 -0.74
N ASN A 146 6.40 -20.81 -0.34
CA ASN A 146 4.96 -20.84 -0.62
C ASN A 146 4.51 -19.51 -1.22
N SER A 147 5.17 -19.11 -2.31
CA SER A 147 4.92 -17.83 -2.98
C SER A 147 3.48 -17.70 -3.48
N VAL A 148 2.88 -16.51 -3.37
CA VAL A 148 1.53 -16.22 -3.87
C VAL A 148 1.55 -14.95 -4.71
N ARG A 149 0.96 -14.99 -5.92
CA ARG A 149 0.74 -13.77 -6.71
C ARG A 149 -0.43 -12.97 -6.14
N ILE A 150 -0.14 -11.76 -5.69
CA ILE A 150 -1.09 -10.81 -5.10
C ILE A 150 -1.51 -9.77 -6.13
N TYR A 151 -0.53 -9.21 -6.85
CA TYR A 151 -0.74 -8.20 -7.87
C TYR A 151 -0.20 -8.69 -9.21
N SER A 152 -0.76 -8.17 -10.30
CA SER A 152 -0.12 -8.33 -11.61
C SER A 152 1.26 -7.66 -11.61
N GLU A 153 2.14 -8.12 -12.49
CA GLU A 153 3.47 -7.50 -12.67
C GLU A 153 3.34 -6.03 -13.09
N ALA A 154 2.36 -5.71 -13.94
CA ALA A 154 2.06 -4.35 -14.35
C ALA A 154 1.65 -3.47 -13.16
N THR A 155 0.75 -3.94 -12.31
CA THR A 155 0.34 -3.24 -11.09
C THR A 155 1.52 -3.00 -10.16
N ALA A 156 2.34 -4.02 -9.92
CA ALA A 156 3.53 -3.88 -9.08
C ALA A 156 4.51 -2.86 -9.65
N SER A 157 4.73 -2.85 -10.97
CA SER A 157 5.57 -1.86 -11.64
C SER A 157 5.02 -0.44 -11.50
N ILE A 158 3.71 -0.24 -11.71
CA ILE A 158 3.06 1.08 -11.56
C ILE A 158 3.15 1.57 -10.11
N MET A 159 2.86 0.70 -9.14
CA MET A 159 2.95 1.05 -7.72
C MET A 159 4.38 1.40 -7.32
N ASN A 160 5.38 0.65 -7.75
CA ASN A 160 6.78 0.98 -7.47
C ASN A 160 7.17 2.32 -8.12
N ASP A 161 6.73 2.60 -9.34
CA ASP A 161 6.97 3.90 -9.97
C ASP A 161 6.32 5.06 -9.19
N MET A 162 5.07 4.91 -8.74
CA MET A 162 4.40 5.91 -7.90
C MET A 162 5.08 6.08 -6.53
N MET A 163 5.54 5.00 -5.91
CA MET A 163 6.28 5.07 -4.64
C MET A 163 7.65 5.74 -4.79
N ARG A 164 8.30 5.64 -5.96
CA ARG A 164 9.53 6.42 -6.25
C ARG A 164 9.24 7.92 -6.26
N SER A 165 8.08 8.34 -6.79
CA SER A 165 7.68 9.74 -6.73
C SER A 165 7.58 10.26 -5.30
N VAL A 166 7.00 9.49 -4.36
CA VAL A 166 6.93 9.88 -2.93
C VAL A 166 8.31 10.24 -2.36
N ILE A 167 9.32 9.42 -2.65
CA ILE A 167 10.71 9.63 -2.20
C ILE A 167 11.38 10.80 -2.92
N ASN A 168 11.05 11.02 -4.20
CA ASN A 168 11.68 12.03 -5.04
C ASN A 168 11.13 13.44 -4.80
N GLU A 169 9.82 13.56 -4.63
CA GLU A 169 9.14 14.83 -4.37
C GLU A 169 9.36 15.32 -2.94
N LYS A 170 9.62 14.39 -1.99
CA LYS A 170 10.01 14.69 -0.60
C LYS A 170 8.97 15.51 0.17
N ILE A 171 7.71 15.44 -0.25
CA ILE A 171 6.59 16.18 0.35
C ILE A 171 6.30 15.65 1.76
N THR A 172 6.23 14.33 1.90
CA THR A 172 5.83 13.64 3.13
C THR A 172 7.00 12.98 3.87
N THR A 173 8.21 13.06 3.33
CA THR A 173 9.39 12.40 3.93
C THR A 173 10.70 13.13 3.62
N PRO A 174 11.60 13.32 4.59
CA PRO A 174 12.95 13.85 4.36
C PRO A 174 13.95 12.77 3.93
N PHE A 175 13.53 11.51 3.77
CA PHE A 175 14.40 10.34 3.63
C PHE A 175 15.52 10.51 2.60
N LYS A 176 15.18 11.00 1.40
CA LYS A 176 16.16 11.17 0.31
C LYS A 176 17.24 12.19 0.67
N ASP A 177 16.89 13.29 1.32
CA ASP A 177 17.85 14.31 1.75
C ASP A 177 18.75 13.78 2.88
N VAL A 178 18.15 13.04 3.83
CA VAL A 178 18.89 12.37 4.92
C VAL A 178 19.93 11.41 4.35
N ILE A 179 19.52 10.48 3.48
CA ILE A 179 20.44 9.48 2.91
C ILE A 179 21.49 10.13 2.00
N SER A 180 21.12 11.14 1.22
CA SER A 180 22.08 11.89 0.39
C SER A 180 23.15 12.59 1.21
N SER A 181 22.79 13.11 2.39
CA SER A 181 23.73 13.76 3.30
C SER A 181 24.74 12.78 3.93
N LEU A 182 24.34 11.52 4.12
CA LEU A 182 25.21 10.46 4.60
C LEU A 182 26.15 9.98 3.50
N ASN A 183 25.64 9.80 2.28
CA ASN A 183 26.42 9.36 1.13
C ASN A 183 25.71 9.73 -0.19
N GLY A 184 26.37 10.53 -1.02
CA GLY A 184 25.80 10.98 -2.30
C GLY A 184 25.51 9.86 -3.30
N ASN A 185 26.15 8.69 -3.19
CA ASN A 185 25.83 7.52 -4.01
C ASN A 185 24.56 6.82 -3.50
N LEU A 186 24.36 6.75 -2.18
CA LEU A 186 23.13 6.23 -1.60
C LEU A 186 21.93 7.12 -1.97
N GLY A 187 22.11 8.44 -2.02
CA GLY A 187 21.07 9.37 -2.47
C GLY A 187 20.61 9.17 -3.93
N LYS A 188 21.41 8.48 -4.75
CA LYS A 188 21.12 8.14 -6.15
C LYS A 188 20.63 6.70 -6.34
N ALA A 189 20.67 5.88 -5.30
CA ALA A 189 20.18 4.50 -5.37
C ALA A 189 18.66 4.48 -5.52
N ASP A 190 18.15 3.39 -6.10
CA ASP A 190 16.72 3.12 -6.08
C ASP A 190 16.34 2.54 -4.71
N TRP A 191 15.40 3.21 -4.04
CA TRP A 191 14.93 2.84 -2.71
C TRP A 191 13.53 2.22 -2.73
N VAL A 192 13.03 1.91 -3.92
CA VAL A 192 11.71 1.30 -4.12
C VAL A 192 11.85 0.10 -5.05
N GLY A 193 11.78 -1.10 -4.48
CA GLY A 193 11.84 -2.35 -5.21
C GLY A 193 13.17 -3.10 -5.05
N LYS A 194 13.35 -4.12 -5.91
CA LYS A 194 14.59 -4.89 -6.04
C LYS A 194 15.39 -4.45 -7.26
#